data_AF-A0A519VJ98-F1
#
_entry.id   AF-A0A519VJ98-F1
#
_cell.length_a   1.000
_cell.length_b   1.000
_cell.length_c   1.000
_cell.angle_alpha   90.00
_cell.angle_beta   90.00
_cell.angle_gamma   90.00
#
_symmetry.space_group_name_H-M   'P 1'
#
loop_
_entity.id
_entity.type
_entity.pdbx_description
1 polymer ?
#
loop_
_entity_poly.entity_id
_entity_poly.type
_entity_poly.pdbx_seq_one_letter_code
_entity_poly.pdbx_strand_id
1 'polypeptide(L)' 'KRKQMELAATEYIEIMNHQNDIRFDIIAITFTKNKSYNLNHIEDAFWPED' A
#
# COMPACT_ATOMS: atom_id res chain seq x y z
N LYS A 1 -6.34 -1.32 -10.94
CA LYS A 1 -6.20 -0.71 -9.60
C LYS A 1 -4.77 -0.82 -9.08
N ARG A 2 -4.20 -2.02 -8.90
CA ARG A 2 -2.77 -2.22 -8.53
C ARG A 2 -1.79 -1.38 -9.36
N LYS A 3 -1.83 -1.52 -10.68
CA LYS A 3 -0.98 -0.75 -11.62
C LYS A 3 -1.05 0.78 -11.48
N GLN A 4 -2.21 1.32 -11.06
CA GLN A 4 -2.34 2.76 -10.83
C GLN A 4 -1.76 3.19 -9.49
N MET A 5 -1.86 2.34 -8.46
CA MET A 5 -1.22 2.60 -7.16
C MET A 5 0.30 2.47 -7.27
N GLU A 6 0.79 1.48 -8.04
CA GLU A 6 2.21 1.33 -8.37
C GLU A 6 2.74 2.59 -9.07
N LEU A 7 2.11 3.05 -10.17
CA LEU A 7 2.53 4.26 -10.89
C LEU A 7 2.53 5.52 -10.01
N ALA A 8 1.47 5.74 -9.23
CA ALA A 8 1.38 6.93 -8.38
C ALA A 8 2.41 6.90 -7.25
N ALA A 9 2.72 5.71 -6.73
CA ALA A 9 3.74 5.55 -5.72
C ALA A 9 5.15 5.79 -6.27
N THR A 10 5.49 5.21 -7.41
CA THR A 10 6.78 5.41 -8.08
C THR A 10 7.06 6.89 -8.33
N GLU A 11 6.08 7.62 -8.89
CA GLU A 11 6.22 9.06 -9.12
C GLU A 11 6.48 9.84 -7.83
N TYR A 12 5.77 9.50 -6.75
CA TYR A 12 5.95 10.16 -5.45
C TYR A 12 7.35 9.93 -4.88
N ILE A 13 7.88 8.71 -5.02
CA ILE A 13 9.23 8.34 -4.57
C ILE A 13 10.30 9.11 -5.34
N GLU A 14 10.15 9.18 -6.67
CA GLU A 14 11.07 9.90 -7.56
C GLU A 14 11.12 11.39 -7.22
N ILE A 15 9.95 12.01 -7.01
CA ILE A 15 9.84 13.42 -6.58
C ILE A 15 10.52 13.63 -5.21
N MET A 16 10.35 12.68 -4.28
CA MET A 16 10.88 12.79 -2.93
C MET A 16 12.35 12.39 -2.79
N ASN A 17 13.00 11.94 -3.87
CA ASN A 17 14.39 11.46 -3.89
C ASN A 17 14.70 10.52 -2.70
N HIS A 18 13.78 9.59 -2.42
CA HIS A 18 13.84 8.74 -1.24
C HIS A 18 14.96 7.70 -1.41
N GLN A 19 15.98 7.73 -0.54
CA GLN A 19 17.14 6.81 -0.59
C GLN A 19 17.06 5.63 0.39
N ASN A 20 15.96 5.49 1.11
CA ASN A 20 15.74 4.42 2.08
C ASN A 20 14.89 3.29 1.47
N ASP A 21 14.87 2.13 2.12
CA ASP A 21 13.99 1.01 1.73
C ASP A 21 12.53 1.46 1.69
N ILE A 22 11.95 1.38 0.49
CA ILE A 22 10.55 1.70 0.24
C ILE A 22 9.75 0.41 0.43
N ARG A 23 8.73 0.48 1.30
CA ARG A 23 7.80 -0.64 1.53
C ARG A 23 6.38 -0.18 1.34
N PHE A 24 5.55 -1.09 0.87
CA PHE A 24 4.16 -0.81 0.59
C PHE A 24 3.25 -1.72 1.39
N ASP A 25 2.54 -1.14 2.34
CA ASP A 25 1.60 -1.86 3.19
C ASP A 25 0.15 -1.61 2.75
N ILE A 26 -0.74 -2.58 3.01
CA ILE A 26 -2.18 -2.42 2.83
C ILE A 26 -2.86 -2.45 4.19
N ILE A 27 -3.59 -1.37 4.51
CA ILE A 27 -4.53 -1.34 5.62
C ILE A 27 -5.93 -1.63 5.08
N ALA A 28 -6.47 -2.81 5.40
CA ALA A 28 -7.81 -3.22 5.02
C ALA A 28 -8.77 -3.09 6.21
N ILE A 29 -9.76 -2.20 6.07
CA ILE A 29 -10.85 -2.04 7.03
C ILE A 29 -12.08 -2.72 6.42
N THR A 30 -12.52 -3.83 7.02
CA THR A 30 -13.69 -4.58 6.57
C THR A 30 -14.81 -4.48 7.59
N PHE A 31 -16.04 -4.33 7.13
CA PHE A 31 -17.22 -4.21 7.99
C PHE A 31 -18.05 -5.48 7.94
N THR A 32 -18.51 -5.95 9.09
CA THR A 32 -19.49 -7.02 9.16
C THR A 32 -20.91 -6.44 9.27
N LYS A 33 -21.93 -7.25 8.97
CA LYS A 33 -23.35 -6.85 9.12
C LYS A 33 -23.70 -6.39 10.53
N ASN A 34 -22.92 -6.79 11.54
CA ASN A 34 -23.18 -6.49 12.95
C ASN A 34 -22.56 -5.16 13.40
N LYS A 35 -22.20 -4.27 12.45
CA LYS A 35 -21.51 -2.99 12.72
C LYS A 35 -20.15 -3.15 13.42
N SER A 36 -19.56 -4.35 13.42
CA SER A 36 -18.17 -4.53 13.81
C SER A 36 -17.26 -4.29 12.60
N TYR A 37 -16.04 -3.83 12.87
CA TYR A 37 -15.00 -3.70 11.86
C TYR A 37 -13.83 -4.62 12.21
N ASN A 38 -13.19 -5.17 11.18
CA ASN A 38 -11.89 -5.81 11.30
C ASN A 38 -10.86 -4.91 10.62
N LEU A 39 -9.81 -4.58 11.37
CA LEU A 39 -8.63 -3.90 10.88
C LEU A 39 -7.57 -4.96 10.58
N ASN A 40 -7.21 -5.10 9.32
CA ASN A 40 -6.14 -5.99 8.87
C ASN A 40 -5.01 -5.13 8.30
N HIS A 41 -3.81 -5.32 8.83
CA HIS A 41 -2.59 -4.74 8.28
C HIS A 41 -1.84 -5.86 7.56
N ILE A 42 -1.65 -5.68 6.27
CA ILE A 42 -0.88 -6.56 5.40
C ILE A 42 0.42 -5.81 5.12
N GLU A 43 1.47 -6.22 5.81
CA GLU A 43 2.83 -5.70 5.60
C GLU A 43 3.40 -6.24 4.28
N ASP A 44 4.26 -5.46 3.62
CA ASP A 44 5.00 -5.85 2.41
C ASP A 44 4.08 -6.34 1.26
N ALA A 45 2.95 -5.67 1.09
CA ALA A 45 1.90 -6.08 0.15
C ALA A 45 2.31 -6.00 -1.32
N PHE A 46 3.31 -5.19 -1.66
CA PHE A 46 3.90 -5.15 -3.01
C PHE A 46 5.38 -4.73 -2.98
N TRP A 47 6.17 -5.42 -3.79
CA TRP A 47 7.51 -5.01 -4.24
C TRP A 47 7.39 -4.71 -5.74
N PRO A 48 7.89 -3.59 -6.27
CA PRO A 48 8.18 -3.53 -7.70
C PRO A 48 9.17 -4.66 -8.03
N GLU A 49 8.70 -5.68 -8.76
CA GLU A 49 9.62 -6.61 -9.44
C GLU A 49 10.39 -5.79 -10.49
N ASP A 50 11.72 -5.95 -10.50
CA ASP A 50 12.65 -5.32 -11.45
C ASP A 50 12.21 -5.44 -12.92
#